data_AF-L7J4A2-F1
#
_entry.id   AF-L7J4A2-F1
#
_cell.length_a   1.000
_cell.length_b   1.000
_cell.length_c   1.000
_cell.angle_alpha   90.00
_cell.angle_beta   90.00
_cell.angle_gamma   90.00
#
_symmetry.space_group_name_H-M   'P 1'
#
loop_
_entity.id
_entity.type
_entity.pdbx_description
1 polymer ?
#
loop_
_entity_poly.entity_id
_entity_poly.type
_entity_poly.pdbx_seq_one_letter_code
_entity_poly.pdbx_strand_id
1 'polypeptide(L)'
;MFKIRLSAAARPQLHLRQLTRLASSCYQKNSSCPPQPSVLQSVRAIASGPSGSGSAQSSSPFSSSAAPPSAASRQKGSTTTTTTTTTTTTNSSANASTASMADQKKEIATYLQQTHDRVFEHNRVWAAEQTKKDPDFFLKLTAGQKPEYLWIGCSDSRIPAEQITGLGPGEAFIHRNIANLVCSIDLNVMSVINYAVQHLQVKHIVVCGHYGCGGVKAAMTPRDLGILNPWLRNIRDVYRLHEAELDAIPEEEARYDRLVELNIIEQCRNVIKTAAVQQSYEANSFPIVHGWVFGFQDGRLKDLKVDHEAILKDVQKIYNLTGTPRMGGP
;
A
#
# COMPACT_ATOMS: atom_id res chain seq x y z
N MET A 1 -42.00 -29.26 44.20
CA MET A 1 -40.61 -29.11 43.73
C MET A 1 -40.38 -27.68 43.29
N PHE A 2 -39.25 -27.10 43.69
CA PHE A 2 -39.02 -25.69 44.01
C PHE A 2 -39.24 -24.66 42.88
N LYS A 3 -40.03 -23.63 43.20
CA LYS A 3 -39.92 -22.27 42.64
C LYS A 3 -38.86 -21.51 43.45
N ILE A 4 -37.93 -20.82 42.80
CA ILE A 4 -37.15 -19.75 43.43
C ILE A 4 -37.26 -18.51 42.55
N ARG A 5 -37.98 -17.51 43.08
CA ARG A 5 -37.85 -16.09 42.72
C ARG A 5 -36.55 -15.58 43.36
N LEU A 6 -35.81 -14.74 42.67
CA LEU A 6 -34.82 -13.86 43.30
C LEU A 6 -35.02 -12.42 42.87
N SER A 7 -35.02 -11.59 43.90
CA SER A 7 -35.38 -10.19 44.00
C SER A 7 -34.27 -9.26 43.53
N ALA A 8 -34.64 -8.06 43.10
CA ALA A 8 -33.77 -6.90 42.97
C ALA A 8 -33.19 -6.48 44.33
N ALA A 9 -31.92 -6.07 44.37
CA ALA A 9 -31.39 -4.97 45.19
C ALA A 9 -29.89 -4.71 44.94
N ALA A 10 -29.54 -3.42 45.00
CA ALA A 10 -28.23 -2.83 45.34
C ALA A 10 -27.12 -2.73 44.26
N ARG A 11 -27.01 -1.51 43.70
CA ARG A 11 -25.79 -0.94 43.11
C ARG A 11 -24.69 -0.80 44.17
N PRO A 12 -23.40 -0.86 43.79
CA PRO A 12 -22.35 -0.12 44.49
C PRO A 12 -21.77 0.97 43.57
N GLN A 13 -22.10 2.23 43.85
CA GLN A 13 -21.22 3.35 43.55
C GLN A 13 -20.06 3.30 44.55
N LEU A 14 -18.83 3.08 44.11
CA LEU A 14 -17.59 3.52 44.78
C LEU A 14 -16.37 2.97 44.00
N HIS A 15 -15.88 3.71 43.00
CA HIS A 15 -14.50 3.54 42.53
C HIS A 15 -13.90 4.75 41.80
N LEU A 16 -14.32 5.98 42.12
CA LEU A 16 -13.77 7.21 41.52
C LEU A 16 -12.93 8.09 42.49
N ARG A 17 -12.50 7.54 43.63
CA ARG A 17 -11.66 8.27 44.62
C ARG A 17 -10.29 7.64 44.90
N GLN A 18 -9.91 6.56 44.24
CA GLN A 18 -8.57 5.94 44.39
C GLN A 18 -7.64 6.10 43.19
N LEU A 19 -8.12 6.56 42.03
CA LEU A 19 -7.24 6.83 40.87
C LEU A 19 -6.68 8.27 40.82
N THR A 20 -7.19 9.19 41.64
CA THR A 20 -6.72 10.59 41.70
C THR A 20 -5.59 10.83 42.71
N ARG A 21 -5.10 9.82 43.46
CA ARG A 21 -3.97 9.98 44.39
C ARG A 21 -2.61 9.53 43.85
N LEU A 22 -2.56 8.86 42.70
CA LEU A 22 -1.29 8.46 42.07
C LEU A 22 -0.81 9.44 40.98
N ALA A 23 -1.68 10.33 40.48
CA ALA A 23 -1.31 11.31 39.46
C ALA A 23 -0.70 12.62 40.05
N SER A 24 -0.94 12.95 41.31
CA SER A 24 -0.41 14.18 41.93
C SER A 24 0.98 14.04 42.57
N SER A 25 1.52 12.83 42.70
CA SER A 25 2.85 12.62 43.32
C SER A 25 4.03 12.69 42.33
N CYS A 26 3.79 12.66 41.02
CA CYS A 26 4.85 12.78 40.01
C CYS A 26 5.05 14.20 39.47
N TYR A 27 4.17 15.15 39.80
CA TYR A 27 4.23 16.52 39.25
C TYR A 27 4.95 17.54 40.16
N GLN A 28 5.54 17.11 41.29
CA GLN A 28 6.18 18.01 42.26
C GLN A 28 7.66 17.72 42.55
N LYS A 29 8.34 16.89 41.75
CA LYS A 29 9.78 16.67 41.88
C LYS A 29 10.48 16.68 40.51
N ASN A 30 10.70 17.89 39.98
CA ASN A 30 11.89 18.24 39.17
C ASN A 30 11.83 19.73 38.81
N SER A 31 12.17 20.56 39.79
CA SER A 31 12.38 22.00 39.62
C SER A 31 13.89 22.27 39.55
N SER A 32 14.51 21.99 38.41
CA SER A 32 15.88 22.46 38.11
C SER A 32 16.29 22.15 36.66
N CYS A 33 15.92 23.02 35.72
CA CYS A 33 16.58 23.11 34.41
C CYS A 33 16.55 24.57 33.92
N PRO A 34 17.67 25.17 33.50
CA PRO A 34 17.73 26.59 33.10
C PRO A 34 17.09 26.81 31.71
N PRO A 35 16.60 28.03 31.41
CA PRO A 35 15.91 28.31 30.15
C PRO A 35 16.90 28.40 28.98
N GLN A 36 16.57 27.75 27.86
CA GLN A 36 17.27 27.91 26.58
C GLN A 36 16.61 29.03 25.75
N PRO A 37 17.39 29.85 25.02
CA PRO A 37 16.88 31.03 24.33
C PRO A 37 16.10 30.70 23.04
N SER A 38 15.13 31.57 22.75
CA SER A 38 14.26 31.57 21.56
C SER A 38 15.04 31.64 20.25
N VAL A 39 14.76 30.72 19.31
CA VAL A 39 15.23 30.79 17.91
C VAL A 39 14.34 31.80 17.16
N LEU A 40 14.57 33.08 17.42
CA LEU A 40 14.00 34.20 16.69
C LEU A 40 15.09 35.25 16.51
N GLN A 41 16.23 34.85 15.90
CA GLN A 41 17.28 35.75 15.44
C GLN A 41 18.32 34.93 14.65
N SER A 42 18.04 34.64 13.38
CA SER A 42 19.05 34.32 12.34
C SER A 42 18.40 34.28 10.96
N VAL A 43 17.73 35.36 10.55
CA VAL A 43 17.47 35.64 9.13
C VAL A 43 17.66 37.13 8.89
N ARG A 44 18.91 37.55 8.86
CA ARG A 44 19.36 38.82 8.27
C ARG A 44 20.80 38.62 7.81
N ALA A 45 21.09 39.09 6.59
CA ALA A 45 22.20 38.71 5.71
C ALA A 45 21.96 37.34 5.07
N ILE A 46 21.59 37.23 3.79
CA ILE A 46 22.30 37.76 2.62
C ILE A 46 21.27 38.27 1.61
N ALA A 47 21.29 39.57 1.34
CA ALA A 47 20.61 40.19 0.21
C ALA A 47 21.52 41.28 -0.37
N SER A 48 22.18 40.97 -1.49
CA SER A 48 22.82 41.95 -2.38
C SER A 48 23.26 41.33 -3.71
N GLY A 49 22.31 41.22 -4.66
CA GLY A 49 22.40 41.33 -6.15
C GLY A 49 23.40 40.50 -6.99
N PRO A 50 23.36 40.59 -8.34
CA PRO A 50 22.36 41.22 -9.21
C PRO A 50 21.70 40.27 -10.25
N SER A 51 20.71 40.82 -10.93
CA SER A 51 19.88 40.31 -12.03
C SER A 51 20.62 39.69 -13.23
N GLY A 52 20.05 38.61 -13.79
CA GLY A 52 20.41 38.05 -15.10
C GLY A 52 19.30 37.16 -15.65
N SER A 53 18.80 37.52 -16.84
CA SER A 53 17.77 36.87 -17.66
C SER A 53 18.09 35.44 -18.10
N GLY A 54 17.07 34.58 -18.24
CA GLY A 54 17.20 33.34 -18.99
C GLY A 54 16.02 32.38 -18.82
N SER A 55 15.22 32.23 -19.87
CA SER A 55 14.18 31.21 -20.06
C SER A 55 14.69 29.79 -19.84
N ALA A 56 13.96 28.96 -19.07
CA ALA A 56 14.23 27.53 -18.94
C ALA A 56 12.96 26.72 -19.26
N GLN A 57 13.00 26.04 -20.41
CA GLN A 57 12.13 24.94 -20.76
C GLN A 57 12.42 23.76 -19.82
N SER A 58 11.37 23.16 -19.25
CA SER A 58 11.46 21.97 -18.40
C SER A 58 11.43 20.71 -19.26
N SER A 59 12.57 20.02 -19.37
CA SER A 59 12.65 18.64 -19.84
C SER A 59 13.31 17.80 -18.76
N SER A 60 12.52 16.96 -18.10
CA SER A 60 12.95 15.93 -17.16
C SER A 60 13.51 14.71 -17.91
N PRO A 61 14.64 14.11 -17.48
CA PRO A 61 15.04 12.80 -17.96
C PRO A 61 14.96 11.77 -16.83
N PHE A 62 13.99 10.87 -16.91
CA PHE A 62 14.08 9.54 -16.29
C PHE A 62 14.23 8.53 -17.43
N SER A 63 15.45 8.08 -17.67
CA SER A 63 15.76 6.98 -18.59
C SER A 63 15.96 5.69 -17.80
N SER A 64 15.32 4.66 -18.33
CA SER A 64 15.21 3.26 -17.92
C SER A 64 16.53 2.52 -17.64
N SER A 65 16.49 1.61 -16.67
CA SER A 65 17.47 0.54 -16.46
C SER A 65 16.86 -0.81 -16.84
N ALA A 66 17.57 -1.55 -17.68
CA ALA A 66 17.16 -2.79 -18.34
C ALA A 66 17.43 -4.05 -17.49
N ALA A 67 16.62 -5.08 -17.71
CA ALA A 67 16.72 -6.43 -17.15
C ALA A 67 17.79 -7.29 -17.88
N PRO A 68 18.31 -8.38 -17.27
CA PRO A 68 19.34 -9.23 -17.87
C PRO A 68 18.77 -10.37 -18.74
N PRO A 69 19.48 -10.86 -19.77
CA PRO A 69 19.01 -11.97 -20.58
C PRO A 69 19.54 -13.34 -20.13
N SER A 70 18.71 -14.35 -20.40
CA SER A 70 18.88 -15.79 -20.21
C SER A 70 19.68 -16.48 -21.33
N ALA A 71 20.24 -17.64 -21.01
CA ALA A 71 21.03 -18.51 -21.89
C ALA A 71 20.20 -19.41 -22.83
N ALA A 72 20.70 -19.72 -24.04
CA ALA A 72 20.59 -21.03 -24.73
C ALA A 72 21.42 -21.15 -26.04
N SER A 73 22.27 -22.19 -26.09
CA SER A 73 22.48 -23.24 -27.13
C SER A 73 22.85 -22.98 -28.62
N ARG A 74 23.96 -23.66 -29.02
CA ARG A 74 24.26 -24.50 -30.22
C ARG A 74 24.78 -23.95 -31.58
N GLN A 75 26.00 -24.45 -31.89
CA GLN A 75 26.49 -25.19 -33.09
C GLN A 75 27.23 -24.53 -34.28
N LYS A 76 28.38 -25.17 -34.59
CA LYS A 76 29.10 -25.42 -35.88
C LYS A 76 30.12 -24.39 -36.42
N GLY A 77 31.41 -24.71 -36.22
CA GLY A 77 32.39 -25.13 -37.26
C GLY A 77 32.95 -24.12 -38.27
N SER A 78 34.26 -23.83 -38.20
CA SER A 78 35.15 -23.79 -39.38
C SER A 78 36.63 -23.69 -38.97
N THR A 79 37.45 -24.44 -39.70
CA THR A 79 38.92 -24.63 -39.64
C THR A 79 39.68 -23.39 -40.14
N THR A 80 40.86 -23.07 -39.59
CA THR A 80 42.10 -22.68 -40.34
C THR A 80 43.36 -22.64 -39.43
N THR A 81 44.29 -23.53 -39.78
CA THR A 81 45.77 -23.55 -39.77
C THR A 81 46.63 -22.51 -39.00
N THR A 82 47.40 -23.06 -38.04
CA THR A 82 48.85 -22.92 -37.75
C THR A 82 49.60 -21.61 -38.05
N THR A 83 50.23 -21.01 -37.03
CA THR A 83 51.67 -20.69 -37.02
C THR A 83 52.15 -20.52 -35.57
N THR A 84 53.07 -21.38 -35.17
CA THR A 84 53.79 -21.35 -33.89
C THR A 84 54.84 -20.24 -33.96
N THR A 85 54.77 -19.26 -33.07
CA THR A 85 55.89 -18.35 -32.82
C THR A 85 56.08 -18.24 -31.32
N THR A 86 57.13 -18.89 -30.85
CA THR A 86 57.67 -18.81 -29.49
C THR A 86 58.24 -17.42 -29.28
N THR A 87 57.64 -16.61 -28.41
CA THR A 87 58.27 -15.40 -27.91
C THR A 87 57.95 -15.25 -26.42
N THR A 88 58.95 -15.61 -25.63
CA THR A 88 59.36 -15.05 -24.34
C THR A 88 58.26 -14.40 -23.49
N THR A 89 57.87 -15.13 -22.45
CA THR A 89 57.23 -14.66 -21.23
C THR A 89 57.97 -13.45 -20.63
N THR A 90 57.36 -12.27 -20.71
CA THR A 90 57.56 -11.20 -19.75
C THR A 90 56.27 -11.04 -18.93
N ASN A 91 56.38 -11.34 -17.64
CA ASN A 91 55.33 -11.14 -16.67
C ASN A 91 54.89 -9.67 -16.68
N SER A 92 53.65 -9.45 -17.08
CA SER A 92 52.89 -8.26 -16.74
C SER A 92 51.47 -8.72 -16.41
N SER A 93 51.36 -9.58 -15.41
CA SER A 93 50.10 -9.85 -14.71
C SER A 93 49.73 -8.57 -13.96
N ALA A 94 49.17 -7.63 -14.72
CA ALA A 94 48.55 -6.43 -14.20
C ALA A 94 47.42 -6.89 -13.26
N ASN A 95 47.56 -6.46 -12.01
CA ASN A 95 46.61 -6.62 -10.92
C ASN A 95 45.16 -6.45 -11.39
N ALA A 96 44.39 -7.53 -11.30
CA ALA A 96 42.95 -7.45 -11.22
C ALA A 96 42.46 -8.27 -10.02
N SER A 97 41.95 -7.52 -9.04
CA SER A 97 40.83 -7.87 -8.16
C SER A 97 41.03 -8.97 -7.11
N THR A 98 41.65 -8.59 -5.99
CA THR A 98 41.24 -9.03 -4.65
C THR A 98 40.97 -7.80 -3.78
N ALA A 99 39.88 -7.07 -4.04
CA ALA A 99 39.37 -6.17 -3.01
C ALA A 99 39.10 -7.02 -1.77
N SER A 100 39.67 -6.67 -0.62
CA SER A 100 39.48 -7.47 0.58
C SER A 100 37.99 -7.47 0.94
N MET A 101 37.50 -8.54 1.57
CA MET A 101 36.13 -8.60 2.08
C MET A 101 35.81 -7.42 3.02
N ALA A 102 36.83 -6.81 3.64
CA ALA A 102 36.67 -5.62 4.46
C ALA A 102 36.41 -4.35 3.61
N ASP A 103 37.09 -4.20 2.47
CA ASP A 103 36.88 -3.08 1.54
C ASP A 103 35.50 -3.16 0.89
N GLN A 104 35.09 -4.35 0.45
CA GLN A 104 33.75 -4.59 -0.11
C GLN A 104 32.65 -4.29 0.91
N LYS A 105 32.83 -4.72 2.17
CA LYS A 105 31.87 -4.43 3.25
C LYS A 105 31.75 -2.94 3.54
N LYS A 106 32.86 -2.20 3.45
CA LYS A 106 32.88 -0.74 3.64
C LYS A 106 32.15 -0.03 2.49
N GLU A 107 32.40 -0.42 1.24
CA GLU A 107 31.69 0.13 0.08
C GLU A 107 30.18 -0.11 0.17
N ILE A 108 29.75 -1.31 0.54
CA ILE A 108 28.33 -1.64 0.76
C ILE A 108 27.73 -0.75 1.86
N ALA A 109 28.43 -0.60 3.00
CA ALA A 109 27.95 0.23 4.09
C ALA A 109 27.80 1.70 3.67
N THR A 110 28.77 2.23 2.91
CA THR A 110 28.69 3.58 2.36
C THR A 110 27.51 3.73 1.41
N TYR A 111 27.29 2.78 0.50
CA TYR A 111 26.15 2.79 -0.43
C TYR A 111 24.80 2.75 0.31
N LEU A 112 24.66 1.89 1.33
CA LEU A 112 23.44 1.80 2.13
C LEU A 112 23.16 3.09 2.89
N GLN A 113 24.19 3.73 3.46
CA GLN A 113 24.05 5.02 4.12
C GLN A 113 23.62 6.11 3.13
N GLN A 114 24.28 6.19 1.96
CA GLN A 114 23.95 7.18 0.93
C GLN A 114 22.53 7.02 0.39
N THR A 115 22.09 5.79 0.14
CA THR A 115 20.74 5.52 -0.35
C THR A 115 19.66 5.83 0.69
N HIS A 116 19.95 5.64 1.98
CA HIS A 116 19.10 6.07 3.09
C HIS A 116 19.04 7.61 3.18
N ASP A 117 20.19 8.28 3.21
CA ASP A 117 20.26 9.73 3.41
C ASP A 117 19.58 10.51 2.27
N ARG A 118 19.64 9.94 1.05
CA ARG A 118 18.91 10.47 -0.10
C ARG A 118 17.39 10.60 0.16
N VAL A 119 16.79 9.72 0.97
CA VAL A 119 15.35 9.79 1.30
C VAL A 119 15.03 11.06 2.08
N PHE A 120 15.86 11.42 3.07
CA PHE A 120 15.66 12.63 3.86
C PHE A 120 15.91 13.88 3.05
N GLU A 121 16.90 13.86 2.15
CA GLU A 121 17.15 14.99 1.26
C GLU A 121 15.99 15.21 0.29
N HIS A 122 15.51 14.14 -0.35
CA HIS A 122 14.31 14.21 -1.20
C HIS A 122 13.08 14.67 -0.42
N ASN A 123 12.91 14.26 0.84
CA ASN A 123 11.81 14.71 1.68
C ASN A 123 11.87 16.23 1.95
N ARG A 124 13.05 16.78 2.26
CA ARG A 124 13.22 18.23 2.47
C ARG A 124 12.88 19.03 1.22
N VAL A 125 13.37 18.57 0.06
CA VAL A 125 13.05 19.18 -1.24
C VAL A 125 11.55 19.13 -1.49
N TRP A 126 10.92 17.96 -1.34
CA TRP A 126 9.48 17.80 -1.50
C TRP A 126 8.69 18.72 -0.57
N ALA A 127 9.05 18.80 0.71
CA ALA A 127 8.35 19.64 1.69
C ALA A 127 8.46 21.13 1.33
N ALA A 128 9.64 21.59 0.92
CA ALA A 128 9.84 22.95 0.45
C ALA A 128 9.02 23.26 -0.82
N GLU A 129 8.94 22.32 -1.75
CA GLU A 129 8.12 22.46 -2.96
C GLU A 129 6.61 22.52 -2.66
N GLN A 130 6.11 21.70 -1.73
CA GLN A 130 4.69 21.76 -1.34
C GLN A 130 4.35 23.09 -0.67
N THR A 131 5.17 23.56 0.29
CA THR A 131 4.98 24.87 0.94
C THR A 131 5.07 26.02 -0.06
N LYS A 132 5.90 25.90 -1.10
CA LYS A 132 5.98 26.91 -2.17
C LYS A 132 4.71 26.93 -3.04
N LYS A 133 4.10 25.77 -3.30
CA LYS A 133 2.85 25.66 -4.07
C LYS A 133 1.65 26.14 -3.25
N ASP A 134 1.62 25.79 -1.97
CA ASP A 134 0.57 26.13 -1.03
C ASP A 134 1.17 26.37 0.37
N PRO A 135 1.31 27.63 0.82
CA PRO A 135 1.89 27.95 2.13
C PRO A 135 1.16 27.30 3.31
N ASP A 136 -0.12 26.99 3.15
CA ASP A 136 -0.96 26.38 4.18
C ASP A 136 -1.04 24.85 4.06
N PHE A 137 -0.28 24.23 3.14
CA PHE A 137 -0.35 22.79 2.84
C PHE A 137 -0.25 21.91 4.11
N PHE A 138 0.77 22.13 4.93
CA PHE A 138 0.98 21.37 6.16
C PHE A 138 0.00 21.74 7.27
N LEU A 139 -0.55 22.97 7.27
CA LEU A 139 -1.60 23.36 8.21
C LEU A 139 -2.93 22.66 7.86
N LYS A 140 -3.25 22.51 6.57
CA LYS A 140 -4.41 21.75 6.11
C LYS A 140 -4.30 20.27 6.49
N LEU A 141 -3.10 19.69 6.37
CA LEU A 141 -2.82 18.31 6.78
C LEU A 141 -3.05 18.04 8.29
N THR A 142 -2.86 19.04 9.15
CA THR A 142 -3.07 18.86 10.61
C THR A 142 -4.52 19.01 11.04
N ALA A 143 -5.42 19.49 10.18
CA ALA A 143 -6.83 19.75 10.49
C ALA A 143 -7.68 18.46 10.66
N GLY A 144 -7.08 17.28 10.55
CA GLY A 144 -7.72 15.98 10.71
C GLY A 144 -8.20 15.39 9.38
N GLN A 145 -8.34 14.06 9.35
CA GLN A 145 -8.75 13.32 8.15
C GLN A 145 -10.27 13.05 8.16
N LYS A 146 -10.92 13.30 7.02
CA LYS A 146 -12.28 12.85 6.71
C LYS A 146 -12.28 12.31 5.27
N PRO A 147 -11.64 11.16 5.02
CA PRO A 147 -11.55 10.63 3.68
C PRO A 147 -12.93 10.21 3.20
N GLU A 148 -13.24 10.52 1.95
CA GLU A 148 -14.48 10.07 1.31
C GLU A 148 -14.31 8.63 0.76
N TYR A 149 -13.07 8.20 0.56
CA TYR A 149 -12.71 6.92 -0.04
C TYR A 149 -11.94 6.03 0.93
N LEU A 150 -12.27 4.74 0.97
CA LEU A 150 -11.35 3.67 1.34
C LEU A 150 -10.81 3.03 0.05
N TRP A 151 -9.50 3.02 -0.12
CA TRP A 151 -8.82 2.38 -1.24
C TRP A 151 -8.13 1.09 -0.80
N ILE A 152 -8.51 -0.04 -1.39
CA ILE A 152 -7.89 -1.35 -1.20
C ILE A 152 -7.13 -1.69 -2.48
N GLY A 153 -5.81 -1.55 -2.45
CA GLY A 153 -4.94 -1.71 -3.62
C GLY A 153 -3.90 -2.82 -3.47
N CYS A 154 -3.16 -3.06 -4.56
CA CYS A 154 -2.04 -3.98 -4.53
C CYS A 154 -0.79 -3.33 -3.88
N SER A 155 0.05 -4.12 -3.21
CA SER A 155 1.37 -3.69 -2.69
C SER A 155 2.40 -3.37 -3.79
N ASP A 156 2.04 -3.45 -5.07
CA ASP A 156 2.92 -3.12 -6.21
C ASP A 156 3.48 -1.70 -6.13
N SER A 157 4.79 -1.55 -6.08
CA SER A 157 5.45 -0.26 -5.78
C SER A 157 5.30 0.81 -6.85
N ARG A 158 4.79 0.48 -8.04
CA ARG A 158 4.81 1.40 -9.17
C ARG A 158 3.74 2.50 -9.08
N ILE A 159 2.70 2.34 -8.26
CA ILE A 159 1.51 3.20 -8.34
C ILE A 159 0.93 3.57 -6.96
N PRO A 160 1.05 4.84 -6.54
CA PRO A 160 0.29 5.43 -5.43
C PRO A 160 -1.14 5.79 -5.87
N ALA A 161 -2.15 5.51 -5.03
CA ALA A 161 -3.56 5.71 -5.37
C ALA A 161 -3.89 7.19 -5.65
N GLU A 162 -3.32 8.08 -4.85
CA GLU A 162 -3.49 9.53 -4.93
C GLU A 162 -2.97 10.07 -6.26
N GLN A 163 -1.88 9.50 -6.79
CA GLN A 163 -1.32 9.92 -8.08
C GLN A 163 -2.19 9.50 -9.26
N ILE A 164 -2.81 8.32 -9.23
CA ILE A 164 -3.70 7.88 -10.33
C ILE A 164 -4.99 8.70 -10.35
N THR A 165 -5.54 8.96 -9.17
CA THR A 165 -6.89 9.50 -9.01
C THR A 165 -6.91 11.03 -8.95
N GLY A 166 -5.77 11.67 -8.68
CA GLY A 166 -5.69 13.10 -8.42
C GLY A 166 -6.26 13.50 -7.06
N LEU A 167 -6.58 12.53 -6.18
CA LEU A 167 -7.05 12.78 -4.83
C LEU A 167 -5.94 13.45 -4.00
N GLY A 168 -6.33 14.45 -3.23
CA GLY A 168 -5.47 15.17 -2.31
C GLY A 168 -5.11 14.36 -1.06
N PRO A 169 -4.08 14.80 -0.31
CA PRO A 169 -3.72 14.18 0.97
C PRO A 169 -4.91 14.18 1.95
N GLY A 170 -5.23 13.01 2.52
CA GLY A 170 -6.32 12.84 3.47
C GLY A 170 -7.70 12.61 2.86
N GLU A 171 -7.83 12.60 1.52
CA GLU A 171 -9.09 12.32 0.83
C GLU A 171 -9.35 10.82 0.63
N ALA A 172 -8.31 9.98 0.70
CA ALA A 172 -8.38 8.53 0.65
C ALA A 172 -7.70 7.88 1.87
N PHE A 173 -8.39 6.92 2.47
CA PHE A 173 -7.83 6.01 3.47
C PHE A 173 -7.34 4.75 2.75
N ILE A 174 -6.05 4.42 2.85
CA ILE A 174 -5.42 3.46 1.94
C ILE A 174 -4.99 2.20 2.68
N HIS A 175 -5.36 1.06 2.12
CA HIS A 175 -4.86 -0.25 2.49
C HIS A 175 -4.25 -0.96 1.28
N ARG A 176 -3.13 -1.65 1.49
CA ARG A 176 -2.40 -2.34 0.41
C ARG A 176 -1.91 -3.70 0.88
N ASN A 177 -2.20 -4.72 0.09
CA ASN A 177 -1.65 -6.07 0.27
C ASN A 177 -1.34 -6.71 -1.10
N ILE A 178 -0.69 -7.87 -1.11
CA ILE A 178 -0.34 -8.55 -2.37
C ILE A 178 -1.63 -8.97 -3.08
N ALA A 179 -1.82 -8.47 -4.31
CA ALA A 179 -2.99 -8.74 -5.16
C ALA A 179 -4.35 -8.29 -4.57
N ASN A 180 -4.34 -7.21 -3.77
CA ASN A 180 -5.53 -6.46 -3.35
C ASN A 180 -6.67 -7.35 -2.79
N LEU A 181 -6.31 -8.34 -1.97
CA LEU A 181 -7.22 -9.35 -1.43
C LEU A 181 -8.03 -8.83 -0.24
N VAL A 182 -9.26 -9.30 -0.14
CA VAL A 182 -10.16 -9.08 1.00
C VAL A 182 -10.56 -10.45 1.54
N CYS A 183 -9.71 -11.00 2.40
CA CYS A 183 -9.92 -12.31 3.02
C CYS A 183 -10.73 -12.17 4.31
N SER A 184 -11.77 -12.99 4.50
CA SER A 184 -12.69 -12.87 5.64
C SER A 184 -12.05 -13.05 7.02
N ILE A 185 -10.97 -13.82 7.10
CA ILE A 185 -10.20 -14.07 8.33
C ILE A 185 -8.93 -13.21 8.43
N ASP A 186 -8.69 -12.32 7.46
CA ASP A 186 -7.58 -11.36 7.54
C ASP A 186 -8.00 -10.17 8.41
N LEU A 187 -7.62 -10.23 9.69
CA LEU A 187 -7.91 -9.16 10.64
C LEU A 187 -7.36 -7.80 10.19
N ASN A 188 -6.29 -7.78 9.37
CA ASN A 188 -5.71 -6.55 8.86
C ASN A 188 -6.72 -5.78 8.02
N VAL A 189 -7.12 -6.33 6.86
CA VAL A 189 -8.10 -5.67 5.98
C VAL A 189 -9.49 -5.53 6.62
N MET A 190 -9.91 -6.52 7.43
CA MET A 190 -11.20 -6.44 8.13
C MET A 190 -11.25 -5.28 9.13
N SER A 191 -10.17 -5.02 9.87
CA SER A 191 -10.08 -3.89 10.80
C SER A 191 -10.08 -2.54 10.08
N VAL A 192 -9.38 -2.43 8.94
CA VAL A 192 -9.38 -1.23 8.10
C VAL A 192 -10.78 -0.94 7.56
N ILE A 193 -11.47 -1.94 7.00
CA ILE A 193 -12.83 -1.78 6.49
C ILE A 193 -13.76 -1.32 7.61
N ASN A 194 -13.70 -1.97 8.77
CA ASN A 194 -14.53 -1.59 9.91
C ASN A 194 -14.27 -0.15 10.34
N TYR A 195 -13.00 0.25 10.45
CA TYR A 195 -12.63 1.60 10.86
C TYR A 195 -13.08 2.66 9.84
N ALA A 196 -12.82 2.43 8.56
CA ALA A 196 -13.23 3.33 7.49
C ALA A 196 -14.76 3.53 7.47
N VAL A 197 -15.52 2.45 7.64
CA VAL A 197 -16.99 2.50 7.57
C VAL A 197 -17.59 3.09 8.85
N GLN A 198 -17.21 2.58 10.02
CA GLN A 198 -17.87 2.91 11.29
C GLN A 198 -17.35 4.19 11.94
N HIS A 199 -16.07 4.52 11.74
CA HIS A 199 -15.43 5.66 12.40
C HIS A 199 -15.16 6.82 11.45
N LEU A 200 -14.70 6.55 10.23
CA LEU A 200 -14.47 7.61 9.23
C LEU A 200 -15.70 7.91 8.36
N GLN A 201 -16.68 7.00 8.32
CA GLN A 201 -17.91 7.13 7.53
C GLN A 201 -17.65 7.42 6.04
N VAL A 202 -16.64 6.74 5.47
CA VAL A 202 -16.31 6.83 4.03
C VAL A 202 -17.56 6.59 3.17
N LYS A 203 -17.65 7.27 2.03
CA LYS A 203 -18.77 7.14 1.09
C LYS A 203 -18.53 6.09 0.02
N HIS A 204 -17.25 5.81 -0.25
CA HIS A 204 -16.84 4.89 -1.29
C HIS A 204 -15.79 3.92 -0.77
N ILE A 205 -15.93 2.65 -1.13
CA ILE A 205 -14.87 1.66 -0.98
C ILE A 205 -14.46 1.22 -2.39
N VAL A 206 -13.20 1.41 -2.74
CA VAL A 206 -12.64 1.00 -4.02
C VAL A 206 -11.74 -0.20 -3.78
N VAL A 207 -12.00 -1.30 -4.49
CA VAL A 207 -11.00 -2.35 -4.68
C VAL A 207 -10.35 -2.13 -6.03
N CYS A 208 -9.06 -1.80 -6.03
CA CYS A 208 -8.32 -1.55 -7.25
C CYS A 208 -7.23 -2.60 -7.47
N GLY A 209 -7.40 -3.38 -8.54
CA GLY A 209 -6.32 -4.20 -9.08
C GLY A 209 -5.59 -3.48 -10.21
N HIS A 210 -4.67 -4.19 -10.86
CA HIS A 210 -3.93 -3.67 -12.00
C HIS A 210 -3.52 -4.80 -12.94
N TYR A 211 -3.48 -4.53 -14.24
CA TYR A 211 -2.98 -5.49 -15.23
C TYR A 211 -1.48 -5.77 -14.99
N GLY A 212 -1.03 -6.96 -15.39
CA GLY A 212 0.34 -7.42 -15.10
C GLY A 212 0.65 -7.57 -13.60
N CYS A 213 -0.34 -7.93 -12.78
CA CYS A 213 -0.15 -8.12 -11.34
C CYS A 213 0.77 -9.32 -11.03
N GLY A 214 1.93 -9.04 -10.44
CA GLY A 214 2.90 -10.07 -10.07
C GLY A 214 2.35 -11.09 -9.07
N GLY A 215 1.47 -10.67 -8.14
CA GLY A 215 0.82 -11.57 -7.19
C GLY A 215 -0.14 -12.56 -7.86
N VAL A 216 -0.95 -12.09 -8.81
CA VAL A 216 -1.86 -12.95 -9.59
C VAL A 216 -1.07 -13.92 -10.47
N LYS A 217 -0.02 -13.44 -11.16
CA LYS A 217 0.85 -14.31 -11.97
C LYS A 217 1.58 -15.36 -11.14
N ALA A 218 2.06 -14.99 -9.95
CA ALA A 218 2.67 -15.91 -9.00
C ALA A 218 1.68 -16.98 -8.50
N ALA A 219 0.40 -16.63 -8.32
CA ALA A 219 -0.62 -17.57 -7.86
C ALA A 219 -0.89 -18.70 -8.86
N MET A 220 -0.77 -18.41 -10.16
CA MET A 220 -0.99 -19.35 -11.27
C MET A 220 0.27 -20.15 -11.63
N THR A 221 1.42 -19.77 -11.09
CA THR A 221 2.67 -20.51 -11.32
C THR A 221 2.76 -21.68 -10.33
N PRO A 222 2.87 -22.95 -10.78
CA PRO A 222 2.89 -24.11 -9.90
C PRO A 222 4.26 -24.29 -9.23
N ARG A 223 4.57 -23.42 -8.27
CA ARG A 223 5.80 -23.45 -7.46
C ARG A 223 5.46 -23.24 -5.99
N ASP A 224 6.27 -23.82 -5.12
CA ASP A 224 6.22 -23.55 -3.69
C ASP A 224 6.83 -22.18 -3.38
N LEU A 225 6.02 -21.25 -2.86
CA LEU A 225 6.41 -19.90 -2.45
C LEU A 225 6.36 -19.73 -0.92
N GLY A 226 6.38 -20.84 -0.17
CA GLY A 226 6.39 -20.86 1.29
C GLY A 226 5.15 -20.19 1.89
N ILE A 227 5.36 -19.15 2.71
CA ILE A 227 4.29 -18.45 3.42
C ILE A 227 3.29 -17.74 2.49
N LEU A 228 3.68 -17.48 1.23
CA LEU A 228 2.79 -16.91 0.23
C LEU A 228 1.77 -17.91 -0.30
N ASN A 229 2.02 -19.22 -0.17
CA ASN A 229 1.11 -20.25 -0.68
C ASN A 229 -0.32 -20.11 -0.16
N PRO A 230 -0.58 -20.03 1.17
CA PRO A 230 -1.94 -19.84 1.68
C PRO A 230 -2.54 -18.50 1.25
N TRP A 231 -1.74 -17.43 1.16
CA TRP A 231 -2.21 -16.13 0.71
C TRP A 231 -2.69 -16.16 -0.75
N LEU A 232 -1.85 -16.67 -1.66
CA LEU A 232 -2.14 -16.78 -3.09
C LEU A 232 -3.16 -17.88 -3.41
N ARG A 233 -3.49 -18.76 -2.45
CA ARG A 233 -4.56 -19.75 -2.62
C ARG A 233 -5.90 -19.09 -2.86
N ASN A 234 -6.17 -17.96 -2.21
CA ASN A 234 -7.42 -17.21 -2.42
C ASN A 234 -7.62 -16.83 -3.91
N ILE A 235 -6.55 -16.51 -4.64
CA ILE A 235 -6.62 -16.20 -6.08
C ILE A 235 -6.87 -17.47 -6.90
N ARG A 236 -6.26 -18.60 -6.52
CA ARG A 236 -6.58 -19.90 -7.12
C ARG A 236 -8.03 -20.32 -6.87
N ASP A 237 -8.60 -19.93 -5.75
CA ASP A 237 -10.02 -20.17 -5.47
C ASP A 237 -10.92 -19.29 -6.35
N VAL A 238 -10.52 -18.03 -6.64
CA VAL A 238 -11.18 -17.21 -7.67
C VAL A 238 -11.13 -17.91 -9.04
N TYR A 239 -9.97 -18.45 -9.44
CA TYR A 239 -9.88 -19.20 -10.70
C TYR A 239 -10.88 -20.36 -10.73
N ARG A 240 -10.94 -21.16 -9.67
CA ARG A 240 -11.86 -22.31 -9.56
C ARG A 240 -13.33 -21.90 -9.63
N LEU A 241 -13.70 -20.76 -9.04
CA LEU A 241 -15.08 -20.25 -9.10
C LEU A 241 -15.50 -19.87 -10.53
N HIS A 242 -14.53 -19.50 -11.37
CA HIS A 242 -14.75 -19.01 -12.74
C HIS A 242 -14.04 -19.87 -13.79
N GLU A 243 -13.81 -21.15 -13.49
CA GLU A 243 -12.97 -22.07 -14.28
C GLU A 243 -13.44 -22.17 -15.73
N ALA A 244 -14.75 -22.38 -15.94
CA ALA A 244 -15.33 -22.49 -17.27
C ALA A 244 -15.14 -21.22 -18.13
N GLU A 245 -15.19 -20.03 -17.53
CA GLU A 245 -14.98 -18.77 -18.23
C GLU A 245 -13.51 -18.56 -18.58
N LEU A 246 -12.61 -18.85 -17.63
CA LEU A 246 -11.17 -18.66 -17.80
C LEU A 246 -10.56 -19.68 -18.77
N ASP A 247 -10.97 -20.94 -18.70
CA ASP A 247 -10.49 -21.99 -19.58
C ASP A 247 -10.96 -21.80 -21.04
N ALA A 248 -12.09 -21.11 -21.24
CA ALA A 248 -12.58 -20.75 -22.58
C ALA A 248 -11.74 -19.67 -23.27
N ILE A 249 -10.89 -18.94 -22.55
CA ILE A 249 -9.98 -17.92 -23.11
C ILE A 249 -8.68 -18.63 -23.49
N PRO A 250 -8.32 -18.80 -24.77
CA PRO A 250 -7.15 -19.57 -25.16
C PRO A 250 -5.82 -18.84 -24.91
N GLU A 251 -5.83 -17.51 -25.06
CA GLU A 251 -4.63 -16.67 -24.95
C GLU A 251 -4.30 -16.40 -23.47
N GLU A 252 -3.05 -16.66 -23.09
CA GLU A 252 -2.65 -16.73 -21.68
C GLU A 252 -2.67 -15.37 -20.99
N GLU A 253 -2.18 -14.31 -21.64
CA GLU A 253 -2.18 -12.97 -21.03
C GLU A 253 -3.60 -12.40 -20.91
N ALA A 254 -4.48 -12.62 -21.87
CA ALA A 254 -5.92 -12.28 -21.77
C ALA A 254 -6.60 -13.07 -20.66
N ARG A 255 -6.25 -14.34 -20.45
CA ARG A 255 -6.75 -15.13 -19.32
C ARG A 255 -6.27 -14.54 -17.99
N TYR A 256 -5.02 -14.10 -17.91
CA TYR A 256 -4.50 -13.42 -16.71
C TYR A 256 -5.16 -12.07 -16.46
N ASP A 257 -5.33 -11.25 -17.49
CA ASP A 257 -6.03 -9.97 -17.39
C ASP A 257 -7.46 -10.18 -16.94
N ARG A 258 -8.15 -11.21 -17.47
CA ARG A 258 -9.49 -11.57 -17.01
C ARG A 258 -9.50 -12.07 -15.56
N LEU A 259 -8.52 -12.87 -15.14
CA LEU A 259 -8.39 -13.31 -13.75
C LEU A 259 -8.15 -12.14 -12.79
N VAL A 260 -7.41 -11.11 -13.20
CA VAL A 260 -7.27 -9.87 -12.42
C VAL A 260 -8.63 -9.20 -12.22
N GLU A 261 -9.43 -9.06 -13.29
CA GLU A 261 -10.77 -8.47 -13.22
C GLU A 261 -11.70 -9.28 -12.30
N LEU A 262 -11.73 -10.60 -12.45
CA LEU A 262 -12.54 -11.48 -11.62
C LEU A 262 -12.09 -11.46 -10.15
N ASN A 263 -10.78 -11.38 -9.90
CA ASN A 263 -10.27 -11.23 -8.53
C ASN A 263 -10.79 -9.94 -7.88
N ILE A 264 -10.81 -8.83 -8.61
CA ILE A 264 -11.37 -7.56 -8.11
C ILE A 264 -12.86 -7.73 -7.79
N ILE A 265 -13.64 -8.33 -8.70
CA ILE A 265 -15.09 -8.55 -8.51
C ILE A 265 -15.35 -9.41 -7.26
N GLU A 266 -14.61 -10.51 -7.07
CA GLU A 266 -14.76 -11.37 -5.90
C GLU A 266 -14.33 -10.66 -4.59
N GLN A 267 -13.31 -9.81 -4.65
CA GLN A 267 -12.92 -8.99 -3.51
C GLN A 267 -13.97 -7.93 -3.16
N CYS A 268 -14.59 -7.28 -4.16
CA CYS A 268 -15.73 -6.39 -3.94
C CYS A 268 -16.89 -7.14 -3.27
N ARG A 269 -17.20 -8.36 -3.74
CA ARG A 269 -18.19 -9.24 -3.11
C ARG A 269 -17.83 -9.53 -1.65
N ASN A 270 -16.55 -9.77 -1.34
CA ASN A 270 -16.10 -9.99 0.04
C ASN A 270 -16.24 -8.75 0.93
N VAL A 271 -16.02 -7.54 0.41
CA VAL A 271 -16.29 -6.28 1.13
C VAL A 271 -17.79 -6.16 1.45
N ILE A 272 -18.66 -6.40 0.47
CA ILE A 272 -20.12 -6.28 0.62
C ILE A 272 -20.67 -7.27 1.65
N LYS A 273 -20.06 -8.45 1.78
CA LYS A 273 -20.43 -9.44 2.82
C LYS A 273 -20.25 -8.91 4.25
N THR A 274 -19.37 -7.94 4.48
CA THR A 274 -19.05 -7.49 5.84
C THR A 274 -20.25 -6.82 6.53
N ALA A 275 -20.45 -7.13 7.81
CA ALA A 275 -21.56 -6.57 8.59
C ALA A 275 -21.50 -5.03 8.64
N ALA A 276 -20.30 -4.45 8.73
CA ALA A 276 -20.11 -3.01 8.76
C ALA A 276 -20.67 -2.32 7.51
N VAL A 277 -20.40 -2.86 6.32
CA VAL A 277 -20.87 -2.31 5.04
C VAL A 277 -22.38 -2.47 4.93
N GLN A 278 -22.93 -3.66 5.20
CA GLN A 278 -24.37 -3.89 5.12
C GLN A 278 -25.16 -2.96 6.06
N GLN A 279 -24.74 -2.87 7.33
CA GLN A 279 -25.42 -2.04 8.33
C GLN A 279 -25.31 -0.55 8.00
N SER A 280 -24.16 -0.08 7.52
CA SER A 280 -23.98 1.32 7.13
C SER A 280 -24.80 1.67 5.89
N TYR A 281 -24.83 0.78 4.90
CA TYR A 281 -25.57 0.99 3.66
C TYR A 281 -27.08 0.97 3.90
N GLU A 282 -27.60 0.06 4.71
CA GLU A 282 -29.00 0.06 5.12
C GLU A 282 -29.40 1.37 5.84
N ALA A 283 -28.56 1.83 6.75
CA ALA A 283 -28.88 3.02 7.56
C ALA A 283 -28.70 4.35 6.80
N ASN A 284 -27.74 4.42 5.87
CA ASN A 284 -27.28 5.69 5.30
C ASN A 284 -27.15 5.71 3.78
N SER A 285 -27.39 4.59 3.10
CA SER A 285 -27.15 4.38 1.66
C SER A 285 -25.67 4.55 1.23
N PHE A 286 -24.72 4.41 2.17
CA PHE A 286 -23.28 4.40 1.91
C PHE A 286 -22.53 3.47 2.91
N PRO A 287 -21.35 2.94 2.56
CA PRO A 287 -20.59 3.19 1.33
C PRO A 287 -21.02 2.35 0.13
N ILE A 288 -20.79 2.89 -1.07
CA ILE A 288 -20.86 2.14 -2.33
C ILE A 288 -19.51 1.47 -2.61
N VAL A 289 -19.54 0.21 -3.02
CA VAL A 289 -18.34 -0.58 -3.35
C VAL A 289 -18.10 -0.57 -4.85
N HIS A 290 -16.89 -0.19 -5.25
CA HIS A 290 -16.45 -0.10 -6.66
C HIS A 290 -15.29 -1.05 -6.92
N GLY A 291 -15.25 -1.61 -8.13
CA GLY A 291 -14.14 -2.46 -8.60
C GLY A 291 -13.45 -1.82 -9.80
N TRP A 292 -12.19 -1.40 -9.64
CA TRP A 292 -11.41 -0.75 -10.69
C TRP A 292 -10.17 -1.56 -11.03
N VAL A 293 -9.72 -1.45 -12.29
CA VAL A 293 -8.44 -2.00 -12.74
C VAL A 293 -7.61 -0.92 -13.41
N PHE A 294 -6.34 -0.80 -13.01
CA PHE A 294 -5.40 0.15 -13.58
C PHE A 294 -4.54 -0.49 -14.69
N GLY A 295 -4.46 0.18 -15.83
CA GLY A 295 -3.59 -0.19 -16.94
C GLY A 295 -2.26 0.58 -16.93
N PHE A 296 -1.13 -0.13 -16.80
CA PHE A 296 0.19 0.49 -16.89
C PHE A 296 0.55 0.99 -18.30
N GLN A 297 -0.07 0.41 -19.33
CA GLN A 297 0.25 0.72 -20.72
C GLN A 297 -0.23 2.11 -21.14
N ASP A 298 -1.37 2.55 -20.59
CA ASP A 298 -2.04 3.79 -20.96
C ASP A 298 -2.31 4.73 -19.77
N GLY A 299 -2.05 4.27 -18.53
CA GLY A 299 -2.24 5.04 -17.30
C GLY A 299 -3.71 5.24 -16.93
N ARG A 300 -4.63 4.43 -17.45
CA ARG A 300 -6.07 4.63 -17.27
C ARG A 300 -6.67 3.66 -16.25
N LEU A 301 -7.67 4.15 -15.52
CA LEU A 301 -8.57 3.33 -14.72
C LEU A 301 -9.73 2.84 -15.59
N LYS A 302 -9.97 1.54 -15.57
CA LYS A 302 -11.17 0.90 -16.11
C LYS A 302 -12.08 0.52 -14.96
N ASP A 303 -13.31 1.02 -15.00
CA ASP A 303 -14.36 0.64 -14.06
C ASP A 303 -15.01 -0.68 -14.52
N LEU A 304 -14.99 -1.69 -13.65
CA LEU A 304 -15.59 -3.00 -13.93
C LEU A 304 -17.11 -3.01 -13.74
N LYS A 305 -17.72 -1.88 -13.36
CA LYS A 305 -19.17 -1.71 -13.22
C LYS A 305 -19.79 -2.74 -12.29
N VAL A 306 -19.13 -2.93 -11.14
CA VAL A 306 -19.61 -3.81 -10.07
C VAL A 306 -20.98 -3.34 -9.59
N ASP A 307 -22.00 -4.20 -9.75
CA ASP A 307 -23.35 -3.92 -9.28
C ASP A 307 -23.46 -4.21 -7.77
N HIS A 308 -23.25 -3.16 -6.97
CA HIS A 308 -23.29 -3.24 -5.52
C HIS A 308 -24.62 -3.79 -5.00
N GLU A 309 -25.75 -3.30 -5.53
CA GLU A 309 -27.08 -3.66 -5.04
C GLU A 309 -27.43 -5.11 -5.37
N ALA A 310 -27.13 -5.55 -6.60
CA ALA A 310 -27.36 -6.94 -6.99
C ALA A 310 -26.53 -7.91 -6.13
N ILE A 311 -25.25 -7.60 -5.90
CA ILE A 311 -24.38 -8.43 -5.06
C ILE A 311 -24.88 -8.44 -3.61
N LEU A 312 -25.28 -7.29 -3.06
CA LEU A 312 -25.82 -7.20 -1.71
C LEU A 312 -27.08 -8.06 -1.57
N LYS A 313 -28.02 -7.96 -2.52
CA LYS A 313 -29.24 -8.77 -2.55
C LYS A 313 -28.95 -10.26 -2.59
N ASP A 314 -27.95 -10.68 -3.36
CA ASP A 314 -27.50 -12.08 -3.40
C ASP A 314 -26.95 -12.56 -2.05
N VAL A 315 -26.14 -11.74 -1.37
CA VAL A 315 -25.61 -12.05 -0.04
C VAL A 315 -26.75 -12.14 0.99
N GLN A 316 -27.71 -11.22 0.93
CA GLN A 316 -28.86 -11.15 1.83
C GLN A 316 -29.82 -12.34 1.70
N LYS A 317 -29.71 -13.18 0.65
CA LYS A 317 -30.50 -14.42 0.56
C LYS A 317 -30.32 -15.33 1.79
N ILE A 318 -29.13 -15.34 2.38
CA ILE A 318 -28.78 -16.19 3.54
C ILE A 318 -28.19 -15.42 4.72
N TYR A 319 -27.76 -14.17 4.53
CA TYR A 319 -27.17 -13.34 5.57
C TYR A 319 -27.68 -11.91 5.47
N ASN A 320 -28.91 -11.68 5.94
CA ASN A 320 -29.56 -10.38 5.93
C ASN A 320 -29.53 -9.72 7.31
N LEU A 321 -28.90 -8.56 7.41
CA LEU A 321 -28.83 -7.76 8.64
C LEU A 321 -29.80 -6.56 8.64
N THR A 322 -30.60 -6.35 7.59
CA THR A 322 -31.61 -5.30 7.54
C THR A 322 -32.58 -5.44 8.72
N GLY A 323 -32.77 -4.35 9.48
CA GLY A 323 -33.66 -4.31 10.64
C GLY A 323 -33.17 -5.07 11.89
N THR A 324 -31.98 -5.70 11.86
CA THR A 324 -31.41 -6.31 13.08
C THR A 324 -30.83 -5.23 14.00
N PRO A 325 -31.26 -5.15 15.28
CA PRO A 325 -30.66 -4.22 16.23
C PRO A 325 -29.17 -4.51 16.38
N ARG A 326 -28.34 -3.47 16.41
CA ARG A 326 -26.92 -3.63 16.78
C ARG A 326 -26.87 -4.20 18.20
N MET A 327 -26.46 -5.46 18.33
CA MET A 327 -26.19 -6.07 19.63
C MET A 327 -25.08 -5.26 20.31
N GLY A 328 -25.44 -4.41 21.28
CA GLY A 328 -24.50 -3.66 22.11
C GLY A 328 -24.06 -2.28 21.60
N GLY A 329 -24.86 -1.59 20.79
CA GLY A 329 -24.67 -0.13 20.65
C GLY A 329 -25.00 0.58 21.97
N PRO A 330 -24.23 1.59 22.40
CA PRO A 330 -24.56 2.41 23.57
C PRO A 330 -25.90 3.15 23.42
#